data_AF-A0A932KBS5-F1
#
_entry.id   AF-A0A932KBS5-F1
#
_cell.length_a   1.000
_cell.length_b   1.000
_cell.length_c   1.000
_cell.angle_alpha   90.00
_cell.angle_beta   90.00
_cell.angle_gamma   90.00
#
_symmetry.space_group_name_H-M   'P 1'
#
loop_
_entity.id
_entity.type
_entity.pdbx_description
1 polymer ?
#
loop_
_entity_poly.entity_id
_entity_poly.type
_entity_poly.pdbx_seq_one_letter_code
_entity_poly.pdbx_strand_id
1 'polypeptide(L)' 'TEEGYMAGVHPQGDRSFLLVENHCPICAAAVACTGLCGKELEVFQAVLGKGVIVERTEHIVAGARRCAYRVSPGGGKAAI' A
#
# COMPACT_ATOMS: atom_id res chain seq x y z
N THR A 1 -2.00 -24.25 3.29
CA THR A 1 -1.69 -23.35 4.42
C THR A 1 -0.44 -22.58 4.08
N GLU A 2 -0.57 -21.50 3.31
CA GLU A 2 0.52 -20.52 3.16
C GLU A 2 -0.11 -19.15 2.86
N GLU A 3 -1.13 -18.79 3.64
CA GLU A 3 -1.71 -17.46 3.68
C GLU A 3 -0.75 -16.57 4.50
N GLY A 4 0.41 -16.28 3.94
CA GLY A 4 1.46 -15.49 4.58
C GLY A 4 1.36 -14.02 4.19
N TYR A 5 1.45 -13.14 5.18
CA TYR A 5 1.69 -11.69 5.03
C TYR A 5 3.05 -11.48 4.32
N MET A 6 3.09 -11.68 3.00
CA MET A 6 4.32 -11.64 2.20
C MET A 6 4.53 -10.23 1.67
N ALA A 7 4.89 -9.33 2.59
CA ALA A 7 5.22 -7.94 2.32
C ALA A 7 6.74 -7.77 2.04
N GLY A 8 7.08 -6.97 1.04
CA GLY A 8 8.45 -6.59 0.70
C GLY A 8 8.57 -5.09 0.47
N VAL A 9 9.74 -4.52 0.76
CA VAL A 9 10.04 -3.09 0.54
C VAL A 9 11.22 -2.96 -0.41
N HIS A 10 11.04 -2.18 -1.47
CA HIS A 10 12.07 -1.94 -2.48
C HIS A 10 12.36 -0.43 -2.63
N PRO A 11 13.60 0.03 -2.42
CA PRO A 11 13.96 1.42 -2.69
C PRO A 11 13.91 1.71 -4.19
N GLN A 12 13.43 2.90 -4.57
CA GLN A 12 13.27 3.32 -5.98
C GLN A 12 14.32 4.35 -6.44
N GLY A 13 15.28 4.72 -5.58
CA GLY A 13 16.40 5.60 -5.91
C GLY A 13 16.13 7.11 -5.81
N ASP A 14 14.86 7.51 -5.65
CA ASP A 14 14.39 8.90 -5.56
C ASP A 14 13.90 9.28 -4.14
N ARG A 15 14.40 8.58 -3.12
CA ARG A 15 13.88 8.57 -1.74
C ARG A 15 12.46 8.01 -1.61
N SER A 16 11.88 7.43 -2.67
CA SER A 16 10.66 6.65 -2.57
C SER A 16 10.95 5.17 -2.37
N PHE A 17 9.96 4.50 -1.78
CA PHE A 17 9.94 3.07 -1.52
C PHE A 17 8.71 2.46 -2.19
N LEU A 18 8.85 1.24 -2.68
CA LEU A 18 7.73 0.43 -3.14
C LEU A 18 7.47 -0.65 -2.10
N LEU A 19 6.34 -0.52 -1.42
CA LEU A 19 5.79 -1.57 -0.56
C LEU A 19 4.97 -2.52 -1.43
N VAL A 20 5.29 -3.80 -1.41
CA VAL A 20 4.66 -4.83 -2.23
C VAL A 20 4.09 -5.90 -1.33
N GLU A 21 2.85 -6.30 -1.57
CA GLU A 21 2.20 -7.43 -0.91
C GLU A 21 1.89 -8.50 -1.96
N ASN A 22 2.66 -9.59 -1.95
CA ASN A 22 2.53 -10.69 -2.91
C ASN A 22 1.42 -11.69 -2.54
N HIS A 23 0.88 -11.59 -1.33
CA HIS A 23 -0.36 -12.22 -0.90
C HIS A 23 -1.07 -11.20 -0.02
N CYS A 24 -2.24 -10.73 -0.44
CA CYS A 24 -3.05 -9.89 0.43
C CYS A 24 -3.71 -10.83 1.47
N PRO A 25 -3.43 -10.69 2.77
CA PRO A 25 -4.00 -11.55 3.81
C PRO A 25 -5.52 -11.35 3.95
N ILE A 26 -6.03 -10.26 3.38
CA ILE A 26 -7.44 -9.92 3.29
C ILE A 26 -7.99 -10.26 1.89
N CYS A 27 -7.21 -10.81 0.94
CA CYS A 27 -7.65 -11.00 -0.45
C CYS A 27 -8.96 -11.79 -0.56
N ALA A 28 -9.13 -12.84 0.25
CA ALA A 28 -10.37 -13.61 0.32
C ALA A 28 -11.58 -12.78 0.78
N ALA A 29 -11.39 -11.85 1.72
CA ALA A 29 -12.43 -10.95 2.22
C ALA A 29 -12.61 -9.69 1.33
N ALA A 30 -11.56 -9.24 0.65
CA ALA A 30 -11.56 -8.13 -0.29
C ALA A 30 -12.32 -8.44 -1.59
N VAL A 31 -12.29 -9.71 -2.04
CA VAL A 31 -13.12 -10.19 -3.15
C VAL A 31 -14.61 -10.14 -2.79
N ALA A 32 -14.95 -10.38 -1.51
CA ALA A 32 -16.33 -10.30 -1.02
C ALA A 32 -16.76 -8.87 -0.63
N CYS A 33 -15.83 -7.99 -0.25
CA CYS A 33 -16.07 -6.60 0.10
C CYS A 33 -14.89 -5.71 -0.34
N THR A 34 -15.03 -5.03 -1.47
CA THR A 34 -14.04 -4.09 -2.02
C THR A 34 -13.70 -2.92 -1.09
N GLY A 35 -14.56 -2.61 -0.10
CA GLY A 35 -14.33 -1.57 0.90
C GLY A 35 -13.20 -1.88 1.90
N LEU A 36 -12.83 -3.16 2.09
CA LEU A 36 -11.70 -3.53 2.95
C LEU A 36 -10.36 -3.14 2.33
N CYS A 37 -10.25 -3.16 0.99
CA CYS A 37 -9.05 -2.70 0.30
C CYS A 37 -8.83 -1.19 0.46
N GLY A 38 -9.88 -0.37 0.58
CA GLY A 38 -9.72 1.08 0.80
C GLY A 38 -9.10 1.39 2.16
N LYS A 39 -9.54 0.67 3.21
CA LYS A 39 -9.06 0.85 4.58
C LYS A 39 -7.57 0.59 4.76
N GLU A 40 -6.97 -0.27 3.95
CA GLU A 40 -5.54 -0.57 4.04
C GLU A 40 -4.68 0.63 3.60
N LEU A 41 -5.08 1.33 2.53
CA LEU A 41 -4.42 2.58 2.11
C LEU A 41 -4.59 3.67 3.17
N GLU A 42 -5.78 3.79 3.77
CA GLU A 42 -6.05 4.73 4.86
C GLU A 42 -5.17 4.46 6.08
N VAL A 43 -4.97 3.19 6.45
CA VAL A 43 -4.06 2.80 7.54
C VAL A 43 -2.62 3.21 7.22
N PHE A 44 -2.11 2.97 6.01
CA PHE A 44 -0.76 3.40 5.65
C PHE A 44 -0.60 4.91 5.69
N GLN A 45 -1.58 5.66 5.19
CA GLN A 45 -1.57 7.12 5.26
C GLN A 45 -1.63 7.64 6.70
N ALA A 46 -2.44 7.01 7.55
CA ALA A 46 -2.56 7.39 8.97
C ALA A 46 -1.27 7.13 9.75
N VAL A 47 -0.62 5.98 9.55
CA VAL A 47 0.59 5.58 10.28
C VAL A 47 1.84 6.33 9.80
N LEU A 48 1.98 6.55 8.49
CA LEU A 48 3.16 7.23 7.93
C LEU A 48 3.07 8.76 8.05
N GLY A 49 1.86 9.30 8.23
CA GLY A 49 1.63 10.69 8.56
C GLY A 49 1.71 11.65 7.38
N LYS A 50 1.44 12.93 7.66
CA LYS A 50 1.18 13.99 6.65
C LYS A 50 2.40 14.39 5.80
N GLY A 51 3.60 14.00 6.20
CA GLY A 51 4.85 14.27 5.48
C GLY A 51 5.19 13.22 4.42
N VAL A 52 4.31 12.25 4.20
CA VAL A 52 4.52 11.11 3.31
C VAL A 52 3.32 10.98 2.38
N ILE A 53 3.59 10.78 1.09
CA ILE A 53 2.59 10.46 0.09
C ILE A 53 2.61 8.95 -0.12
N VAL A 54 1.44 8.32 -0.01
CA VAL A 54 1.25 6.88 -0.26
C VAL A 54 0.24 6.74 -1.40
N GLU A 55 0.68 6.12 -2.49
CA GLU A 55 -0.11 5.90 -3.70
C GLU A 55 -0.17 4.42 -4.02
N ARG A 56 -1.36 3.89 -4.31
CA ARG A 56 -1.49 2.51 -4.79
C ARG A 56 -1.12 2.44 -6.27
N THR A 57 -0.13 1.62 -6.62
CA THR A 57 0.37 1.46 -7.99
C THR A 57 -0.06 0.15 -8.64
N GLU A 58 -0.21 -0.92 -7.85
CA GLU A 58 -0.73 -2.22 -8.32
C GLU A 58 -1.87 -2.68 -7.38
N HIS A 59 -2.89 -3.34 -7.92
CA HIS A 59 -4.05 -3.80 -7.15
C HIS A 59 -4.58 -5.14 -7.67
N ILE A 60 -4.57 -6.19 -6.83
CA ILE A 60 -5.02 -7.53 -7.21
C ILE A 60 -6.47 -7.53 -7.71
N VAL A 61 -7.35 -6.79 -7.04
CA VAL A 61 -8.78 -6.71 -7.42
C VAL A 61 -8.98 -6.04 -8.78
N ALA A 62 -8.03 -5.19 -9.22
CA ALA A 62 -8.06 -4.59 -10.55
C ALA A 62 -7.36 -5.45 -11.63
N GLY A 63 -7.02 -6.70 -11.32
CA GLY A 63 -6.38 -7.64 -12.24
C GLY A 63 -4.84 -7.61 -12.22
N ALA A 64 -4.21 -6.90 -11.28
CA ALA A 64 -2.75 -6.95 -11.13
C ALA A 64 -2.32 -8.25 -10.43
N ARG A 65 -1.04 -8.62 -10.60
CA ARG A 65 -0.49 -9.84 -9.98
C ARG A 65 -0.33 -9.75 -8.45
N ARG A 66 -0.34 -8.54 -7.90
CA ARG A 66 -0.04 -8.22 -6.50
C ARG A 66 -0.54 -6.82 -6.14
N CYS A 67 -0.64 -6.52 -4.85
CA CYS A 67 -0.89 -5.15 -4.39
C CYS A 67 0.46 -4.45 -4.19
N ALA A 68 0.57 -3.21 -4.63
CA ALA A 68 1.78 -2.42 -4.40
C ALA A 68 1.44 -0.95 -4.14
N TYR A 69 2.25 -0.33 -3.28
CA TYR A 69 2.10 1.05 -2.84
C TYR A 69 3.44 1.76 -2.98
N ARG A 70 3.45 2.88 -3.68
CA ARG A 70 4.59 3.79 -3.70
C ARG A 70 4.47 4.75 -2.53
N VAL A 71 5.51 4.78 -1.71
CA VAL A 71 5.64 5.64 -0.54
C VAL A 71 6.75 6.64 -0.86
N SER A 72 6.43 7.93 -0.91
CA SER A 72 7.39 8.99 -1.22
C SER A 72 7.29 10.14 -0.23
N PRO A 73 8.35 10.95 -0.06
CA PRO A 73 8.26 12.15 0.75
C PRO A 73 7.18 13.09 0.19
N GLY A 74 6.23 13.48 1.02
CA GLY A 74 5.23 14.48 0.65
C GLY A 74 5.88 15.86 0.62
N GLY A 75 5.82 16.55 -0.52
CA GLY A 75 6.28 17.93 -0.67
C GLY A 75 5.45 18.96 0.12
N GLY A 76 4.80 18.59 1.22
CA GLY A 76 3.93 19.46 2.01
C GLY A 76 4.73 20.24 3.05
N LYS A 77 4.75 21.58 2.90
CA LYS A 77 5.13 22.51 3.97
C LYS A 77 4.47 22.09 5.28
N ALA A 78 5.24 22.12 6.37
CA ALA A 78 4.73 22.08 7.73
C ALA A 78 3.52 23.02 7.84
N ALA A 79 2.38 22.50 8.26
CA ALA A 79 1.24 23.32 8.61
C ALA A 79 1.69 24.30 9.71
N ILE A 80 1.57 25.60 9.39
CA ILE A 80 1.80 26.74 10.27
C ILE A 80 0.81 26.74 11.43
#